data_AF-A0A382YB95-F1
#
_entry.id   AF-A0A382YB95-F1
#
_cell.length_a   1.000
_cell.length_b   1.000
_cell.length_c   1.000
_cell.angle_alpha   90.00
_cell.angle_beta   90.00
_cell.angle_gamma   90.00
#
_symmetry.space_group_name_H-M   'P 1'
#
loop_
_entity.id
_entity.type
_entity.pdbx_description
1 polymer ?
#
loop_
_entity_poly.entity_id
_entity_poly.type
_entity_poly.pdbx_seq_one_letter_code
_entity_poly.pdbx_strand_id
1 'polypeptide(L)' 'MAQKHQPIAVVGVSALFPGSQDATGFWQDILSGEDLIKDIPETHWLIDDYYDSDQSA' A
#
# COMPACT_ATOMS: atom_id res chain seq x y z
N MET A 1 -28.61 18.83 -23.60
CA MET A 1 -27.77 19.49 -22.57
C MET A 1 -27.11 18.39 -21.76
N ALA A 2 -25.79 18.26 -21.76
CA ALA A 2 -25.11 17.26 -20.94
C ALA A 2 -25.20 17.67 -19.46
N GLN A 3 -25.65 16.77 -18.58
CA GLN A 3 -25.67 17.00 -17.14
C GLN A 3 -24.22 17.14 -16.63
N LYS A 4 -23.82 18.35 -16.22
CA LYS A 4 -22.55 18.54 -15.51
C LYS A 4 -22.73 18.05 -14.08
N HIS A 5 -22.03 16.98 -13.72
CA HIS A 5 -21.93 16.55 -12.34
C HIS A 5 -21.19 17.63 -11.54
N GLN A 6 -21.68 17.92 -10.34
CA GLN A 6 -20.99 18.83 -9.42
C GLN A 6 -19.66 18.18 -8.99
N PRO A 7 -18.53 18.89 -9.09
CA PRO A 7 -17.24 18.36 -8.66
C PRO A 7 -17.24 18.15 -7.14
N ILE A 8 -16.68 17.02 -6.69
CA ILE A 8 -16.52 16.72 -5.27
C ILE A 8 -15.09 17.07 -4.87
N ALA A 9 -14.94 17.86 -3.81
CA ALA A 9 -13.64 18.24 -3.28
C ALA A 9 -13.14 17.22 -2.27
N VAL A 10 -11.86 16.85 -2.37
CA VAL A 10 -11.14 16.14 -1.30
C VAL A 10 -10.58 17.20 -0.36
N VAL A 11 -11.14 17.26 0.86
CA VAL A 11 -10.78 18.29 1.85
C VAL A 11 -9.78 17.82 2.90
N GLY A 12 -9.39 16.54 2.88
CA GLY A 12 -8.40 15.96 3.76
C GLY A 12 -8.08 14.51 3.39
N VAL A 13 -6.91 14.04 3.81
CA VAL A 13 -6.42 12.68 3.59
C VAL A 13 -5.57 12.22 4.77
N SER A 14 -5.61 10.93 5.07
CA SER A 14 -4.68 10.25 5.97
C SER A 14 -4.29 8.90 5.34
N ALA A 15 -3.14 8.38 5.71
CA ALA A 15 -2.57 7.19 5.08
C ALA A 15 -1.74 6.39 6.09
N LEU A 16 -1.76 5.06 5.94
CA LEU A 16 -0.88 4.13 6.64
C LEU A 16 -0.53 3.02 5.64
N PHE A 17 0.73 2.99 5.22
CA PHE A 17 1.23 2.12 4.15
C PHE A 17 2.58 1.52 4.55
N PRO A 18 3.08 0.48 3.84
CA PRO A 18 4.45 0.01 4.03
C PRO A 18 5.43 1.18 3.95
N GLY A 19 6.39 1.26 4.88
CA GLY A 19 7.37 2.35 4.96
C GLY A 19 6.87 3.66 5.58
N SER A 20 5.55 3.91 5.60
CA SER A 20 5.00 5.23 5.93
C SER A 20 3.82 5.21 6.89
N GLN A 21 3.95 6.02 7.95
CA GLN A 21 2.96 6.13 9.03
C GLN A 21 1.97 7.29 8.86
N ASP A 22 2.12 8.10 7.80
CA ASP A 22 1.23 9.20 7.49
C ASP A 22 1.18 9.50 5.98
N ALA A 23 0.28 10.42 5.59
CA ALA A 23 0.10 10.82 4.19
C ALA A 23 1.29 11.57 3.59
N THR A 24 2.11 12.23 4.43
CA THR A 24 3.30 12.95 3.95
C THR A 24 4.39 11.96 3.58
N GLY A 25 4.67 10.99 4.45
CA GLY A 25 5.62 9.91 4.18
C GLY A 25 5.21 9.13 2.95
N PHE A 26 3.94 8.71 2.86
CA PHE A 26 3.47 7.94 1.71
C PHE A 26 3.65 8.69 0.38
N TRP A 27 3.42 10.01 0.39
CA TRP A 27 3.66 10.83 -0.80
C TRP A 27 5.15 10.94 -1.16
N GLN A 28 6.03 11.00 -0.17
CA GLN A 28 7.48 11.00 -0.39
C GLN A 28 7.95 9.67 -1.00
N ASP A 29 7.46 8.54 -0.49
CA ASP A 29 7.80 7.19 -0.99
C ASP A 29 7.42 7.02 -2.48
N ILE A 30 6.26 7.55 -2.88
CA ILE A 30 5.84 7.54 -4.30
C ILE A 30 6.79 8.38 -5.16
N LEU A 31 7.14 9.59 -4.69
CA LEU A 31 8.00 10.50 -5.45
C LEU A 31 9.45 10.00 -5.55
N SER A 32 9.95 9.30 -4.53
CA SER A 32 11.27 8.67 -4.56
C SER A 32 11.29 7.41 -5.44
N GLY A 33 10.12 6.79 -5.69
CA GLY A 33 10.02 5.56 -6.46
C GLY A 33 10.63 4.37 -5.72
N GLU A 34 10.58 4.38 -4.40
CA GLU A 34 11.17 3.33 -3.57
C GLU A 34 10.34 2.03 -3.63
N ASP A 35 11.05 0.90 -3.73
CA ASP A 35 10.45 -0.42 -3.53
C ASP A 35 10.39 -0.73 -2.04
N LEU A 36 9.17 -0.76 -1.50
CA LEU A 36 8.90 -1.01 -0.09
C LEU A 36 8.37 -2.43 0.18
N ILE A 37 8.39 -3.31 -0.83
CA ILE A 37 8.09 -4.73 -0.64
C ILE A 37 9.23 -5.37 0.16
N LYS A 38 8.86 -6.18 1.16
CA LYS A 38 9.79 -6.87 2.05
C LYS A 38 9.31 -8.29 2.31
N ASP A 39 10.21 -9.12 2.80
CA ASP A 39 9.87 -10.44 3.34
C ASP A 39 8.89 -10.33 4.51
N ILE A 40 8.14 -11.41 4.76
CA ILE A 40 7.19 -11.48 5.86
C ILE A 40 7.96 -11.38 7.19
N PRO A 41 7.63 -10.42 8.08
CA PRO A 41 8.33 -10.30 9.35
C PRO A 41 8.08 -11.52 10.25
N GLU A 42 9.08 -11.94 11.02
CA GLU A 42 8.99 -13.05 11.99
C GLU A 42 7.87 -12.87 13.04
N THR A 43 7.39 -11.65 13.23
CA THR A 43 6.27 -11.32 14.13
C THR A 43 4.90 -11.73 13.60
N HIS A 44 4.80 -12.16 12.34
CA HIS A 44 3.55 -12.56 11.70
C HIS A 44 3.38 -14.08 11.73
N TRP A 45 3.77 -14.76 10.66
CA TRP A 45 3.77 -16.22 10.54
C TRP A 45 5.09 -16.69 9.95
N LEU A 46 5.45 -17.95 10.20
CA LEU A 46 6.63 -18.56 9.60
C LEU A 46 6.32 -18.92 8.16
N ILE A 47 7.19 -18.51 7.23
CA ILE A 47 7.03 -18.79 5.79
C ILE A 47 7.03 -20.30 5.54
N ASP A 48 7.89 -21.03 6.24
CA ASP A 48 8.08 -22.49 6.09
C ASP A 48 6.81 -23.31 6.37
N ASP A 49 5.85 -22.74 7.11
CA ASP A 49 4.59 -23.41 7.41
C ASP A 49 3.59 -23.37 6.25
N TYR A 50 3.76 -22.44 5.29
CA TYR A 50 2.73 -22.12 4.29
C TYR A 50 3.23 -21.96 2.86
N TYR A 51 4.50 -21.62 2.64
CA TYR A 51 5.02 -21.37 1.31
C TYR A 51 5.30 -22.67 0.57
N ASP A 52 4.60 -22.87 -0.54
CA ASP A 52 4.93 -23.87 -1.55
C ASP A 52 5.32 -23.17 -2.85
N SER A 53 6.51 -23.51 -3.37
CA SER A 53 6.99 -23.03 -4.66
C SER A 53 6.17 -23.56 -5.84
N ASP A 54 5.50 -24.71 -5.69
CA ASP A 54 4.54 -25.27 -6.65
C ASP A 54 3.10 -25.08 -6.11
N GLN A 55 2.45 -24.03 -6.58
CA GLN A 55 1.08 -23.69 -6.15
C GLN A 55 0.00 -24.63 -6.73
N SER A 56 0.38 -25.63 -7.54
CA SER A 56 -0.56 -26.57 -8.16
C SER A 56 -0.75 -27.88 -7.41
N ALA A 57 0.07 -28.13 -6.38
CA ALA A 57 0.09 -29.35 -5.58
C ALA A 57 -1.02 -29.43 -4.51
#